data_AF-A0A6N2DPW3-F1
#
_entry.id   AF-A0A6N2DPW3-F1
#
_cell.length_a   1.000
_cell.length_b   1.000
_cell.length_c   1.000
_cell.angle_alpha   90.00
_cell.angle_beta   90.00
_cell.angle_gamma   90.00
#
_symmetry.space_group_name_H-M   'P 1'
#
loop_
_entity.id
_entity.type
_entity.pdbx_description
1 polymer ?
#
loop_
_entity_poly.entity_id
_entity_poly.type
_entity_poly.pdbx_seq_one_letter_code
_entity_poly.pdbx_strand_id
1 'polypeptide(L)'
;MDDFIMITLTDTHLHRLHAEAARLAEDADRRLAAAEDSDDPDDWDAWKEADGIATGFKLALQALAREAADPEPTPPEPALAYDDWRDAYRPVSNMLRADAPFDGLMFETFGPELDAVTAADPACVWTIVDGEDESLWLLSGCHFVNRLGYFITERPWNGIEQLEIRLD
;
A
#
# COMPACT_ATOMS: atom_id res chain seq x y z
N MET A 1 -6.68 17.00 -14.50
CA MET A 1 -5.21 16.97 -14.58
C MET A 1 -4.75 16.95 -13.13
N ASP A 2 -5.12 15.90 -12.40
CA ASP A 2 -5.25 15.96 -10.93
C ASP A 2 -4.77 14.68 -10.23
N ASP A 3 -3.95 13.85 -10.89
CA ASP A 3 -3.28 12.71 -10.24
C ASP A 3 -1.92 13.09 -9.62
N PHE A 4 -1.44 14.32 -9.86
CA PHE A 4 -0.16 14.80 -9.31
C PHE A 4 -0.28 15.34 -7.88
N ILE A 5 -1.49 15.54 -7.35
CA ILE A 5 -1.71 16.16 -6.04
C ILE A 5 -1.84 15.10 -4.92
N MET A 6 -2.25 13.87 -5.22
CA MET A 6 -2.41 12.83 -4.20
C MET A 6 -1.12 12.03 -3.91
N ILE A 7 -0.18 11.93 -4.86
CA ILE A 7 1.16 11.35 -4.62
C ILE A 7 2.03 12.28 -3.77
N THR A 8 1.88 13.61 -3.94
CA THR A 8 2.75 14.58 -3.25
C THR A 8 2.41 14.76 -1.77
N LEU A 9 1.21 14.40 -1.32
CA LEU A 9 0.81 14.58 0.08
C LEU A 9 1.42 13.54 1.04
N THR A 10 1.58 12.29 0.58
CA THR A 10 2.31 11.23 1.30
C THR A 10 3.82 11.43 1.23
N ASP A 11 4.35 11.83 0.07
CA ASP A 11 5.77 12.18 -0.07
C ASP A 11 6.15 13.34 0.85
N THR A 12 5.34 14.40 0.92
CA THR A 12 5.66 15.56 1.77
C THR A 12 5.66 15.20 3.26
N HIS A 13 4.71 14.37 3.72
CA HIS A 13 4.68 13.91 5.10
C HIS A 13 5.85 12.98 5.42
N LEU A 14 6.22 12.10 4.50
CA LEU A 14 7.34 11.17 4.67
C LEU A 14 8.69 11.92 4.65
N HIS A 15 8.87 12.86 3.74
CA HIS A 15 10.04 13.75 3.71
C HIS A 15 10.15 14.59 4.98
N ARG A 16 9.02 15.08 5.52
CA ARG A 16 9.00 15.80 6.80
C ARG A 16 9.38 14.91 7.98
N LEU A 17 8.86 13.68 8.02
CA LEU A 17 9.20 12.70 9.05
C LEU A 17 10.69 12.33 9.00
N HIS A 18 11.23 12.08 7.81
CA HIS A 18 12.67 11.83 7.63
C HIS A 18 13.54 13.03 8.02
N ALA A 19 13.12 14.25 7.67
CA ALA A 19 13.85 15.47 8.05
C ALA A 19 13.81 15.71 9.57
N GLU A 20 12.70 15.40 10.23
CA GLU A 20 12.56 15.50 11.68
C GLU A 20 13.40 14.44 12.40
N ALA A 21 13.41 13.20 11.90
CA ALA A 21 14.26 12.12 12.39
C ALA A 21 15.76 12.47 12.25
N ALA A 22 16.17 13.01 11.10
CA ALA A 22 17.56 13.45 10.88
C ALA A 22 17.97 14.58 11.84
N ARG A 23 17.08 15.56 12.08
CA ARG A 23 17.33 16.61 13.08
C ARG A 23 17.47 16.07 14.49
N LEU A 24 16.64 15.12 14.88
CA LEU A 24 16.72 14.49 16.20
C LEU A 24 18.02 13.70 16.37
N ALA A 25 18.47 13.01 15.31
CA ALA A 25 19.76 12.33 15.29
C ALA A 25 20.93 13.31 15.42
N GLU A 26 20.95 14.40 14.64
CA GLU A 26 21.99 15.44 14.74
C GLU A 26 21.99 16.15 16.11
N ASP A 27 20.81 16.36 16.72
CA ASP A 27 20.71 16.94 18.06
C ASP A 27 21.23 15.97 19.14
N ALA A 28 20.96 14.68 18.99
CA ALA A 28 21.52 13.64 19.86
C ALA A 28 23.04 13.57 19.74
N ASP A 29 23.60 13.58 18.52
CA ASP A 29 25.05 13.58 18.28
C ASP A 29 25.72 14.84 18.86
N ARG A 30 25.09 16.01 18.71
CA ARG A 30 25.61 17.26 19.29
C ARG A 30 25.60 17.22 20.81
N ARG A 31 24.57 16.65 21.43
CA ARG A 31 24.50 16.49 22.89
C ARG A 31 25.52 15.46 23.39
N LEU A 32 25.75 14.39 22.64
CA LEU A 32 26.80 13.41 22.93
C LEU A 32 28.18 14.08 22.88
N ALA A 33 28.48 14.83 21.82
CA ALA A 33 29.75 15.56 21.69
C ALA A 33 29.94 16.63 22.78
N ALA A 34 28.86 17.32 23.19
CA ALA A 34 28.92 18.28 24.29
C ALA A 34 29.12 17.61 25.66
N ALA A 35 28.61 16.39 25.85
CA ALA A 35 28.90 15.58 27.03
C ALA A 35 30.36 15.07 27.02
N GLU A 36 30.91 14.73 25.85
CA GLU A 36 32.31 14.32 25.69
C GLU A 36 33.33 15.44 25.95
N ASP A 37 32.97 16.70 25.69
CA ASP A 37 33.83 17.88 25.89
C ASP A 37 33.72 18.46 27.33
N SER A 38 32.88 17.87 28.18
CA SER A 38 32.78 18.19 29.61
C SER A 38 33.96 17.59 30.36
N ASP A 39 35.06 18.35 30.45
CA ASP A 39 36.26 18.03 31.24
C ASP A 39 36.05 18.28 32.75
N ASP A 40 34.81 18.17 33.26
CA ASP A 40 34.49 18.26 34.69
C ASP A 40 34.49 16.84 35.31
N PRO A 41 35.55 16.48 36.06
CA PRO A 41 35.70 15.14 36.63
C PRO A 41 34.65 14.79 37.71
N ASP A 42 33.82 15.75 38.15
CA ASP A 42 32.75 15.53 39.12
C ASP A 42 31.35 15.33 38.48
N ASP A 43 31.20 15.46 37.15
CA ASP A 43 29.92 15.27 36.45
C ASP A 43 29.65 13.80 36.05
N TRP A 44 29.93 12.87 36.96
CA TRP A 44 29.71 11.43 36.75
C TRP A 44 28.24 11.04 36.51
N ASP A 45 27.31 11.91 36.89
CA ASP A 45 25.88 11.68 36.74
C ASP A 45 25.43 11.93 35.28
N ALA A 46 25.97 12.94 34.60
CA ALA A 46 25.67 13.20 33.18
C ALA A 46 26.17 12.05 32.27
N TRP A 47 27.34 11.49 32.55
CA TRP A 47 27.88 10.35 31.80
C TRP A 47 27.07 9.07 32.01
N LYS A 48 26.56 8.81 33.22
CA LYS A 48 25.67 7.67 33.49
C LYS A 48 24.30 7.84 32.86
N GLU A 49 23.78 9.07 32.82
CA GLU A 49 22.51 9.37 32.16
C GLU A 49 22.63 9.19 30.63
N ALA A 50 23.71 9.68 30.02
CA ALA A 50 23.99 9.49 28.60
C ALA A 50 24.20 8.01 28.22
N ASP A 51 24.96 7.24 29.00
CA ASP A 51 25.18 5.80 28.77
C ASP A 51 23.88 4.99 28.95
N GLY A 52 23.05 5.39 29.92
CA GLY A 52 21.72 4.83 30.12
C GLY A 52 20.78 5.08 28.93
N ILE A 53 20.77 6.30 28.38
CA ILE A 53 19.98 6.67 27.20
C ILE A 53 20.47 5.91 25.97
N ALA A 54 21.78 5.86 25.73
CA ALA A 54 22.37 5.14 24.60
C ALA A 54 22.08 3.63 24.67
N THR A 55 22.17 3.05 25.87
CA THR A 55 21.82 1.64 26.11
C THR A 55 20.33 1.38 25.86
N GLY A 56 19.46 2.28 26.33
CA GLY A 56 18.01 2.20 26.08
C GLY A 56 17.68 2.22 24.59
N PHE A 57 18.30 3.12 23.83
CA PHE A 57 18.09 3.23 22.38
C PHE A 57 18.62 1.99 21.64
N LYS A 58 19.79 1.48 22.01
CA LYS A 58 20.37 0.26 21.44
C LYS A 58 19.48 -0.96 21.68
N LEU A 59 18.92 -1.11 22.89
CA LEU A 59 18.01 -2.20 23.22
C LEU A 59 16.69 -2.08 22.44
N ALA A 60 16.14 -0.87 22.29
CA ALA A 60 14.95 -0.63 21.49
C ALA A 60 15.18 -0.98 20.01
N LEU A 61 16.32 -0.59 19.43
CA LEU A 61 16.70 -0.96 18.07
C LEU A 61 16.90 -2.47 17.90
N GLN A 62 17.49 -3.15 18.89
CA GLN A 62 17.65 -4.60 18.86
C GLN A 62 16.31 -5.34 18.98
N ALA A 63 15.37 -4.83 19.78
CA ALA A 63 14.02 -5.37 19.87
C ALA A 63 13.28 -5.19 18.53
N LEU A 64 13.34 -4.00 17.94
CA LEU A 64 12.76 -3.72 16.62
C LEU A 64 13.38 -4.60 15.52
N ALA A 65 14.70 -4.77 15.53
CA ALA A 65 15.39 -5.63 14.58
C ALA A 65 15.02 -7.11 14.76
N ARG A 66 14.75 -7.54 16.00
CA ARG A 66 14.28 -8.91 16.29
C ARG A 66 12.84 -9.13 15.83
N GLU A 67 11.97 -8.16 16.05
CA GLU A 67 10.59 -8.16 15.55
C GLU A 67 10.54 -8.16 14.02
N ALA A 68 11.41 -7.39 13.36
CA ALA A 68 11.56 -7.41 11.91
C ALA A 68 12.17 -8.73 11.37
N ALA A 69 12.98 -9.43 12.16
CA ALA A 69 13.61 -10.69 11.78
C ALA A 69 12.72 -11.93 11.99
N ASP A 70 11.66 -11.79 12.79
CA ASP A 70 10.68 -12.85 13.09
C ASP A 70 9.27 -12.22 13.08
N PRO A 71 8.77 -11.78 11.91
CA PRO A 71 7.42 -11.27 11.83
C PRO A 71 6.48 -12.40 12.24
N GLU A 72 5.60 -12.16 13.22
CA GLU A 72 4.46 -13.06 13.43
C GLU A 72 3.83 -13.34 12.06
N PRO A 73 3.49 -14.61 11.73
CA PRO A 73 2.90 -14.92 10.45
C PRO A 73 1.65 -14.06 10.31
N THR A 74 1.69 -13.11 9.37
CA THR A 74 0.55 -12.24 9.09
C THR A 74 -0.64 -13.16 8.89
N PRO A 75 -1.71 -13.05 9.72
CA PRO A 75 -2.91 -13.82 9.45
C PRO A 75 -3.31 -13.51 8.01
N PRO A 76 -3.66 -14.53 7.19
CA PRO A 76 -4.03 -14.27 5.81
C PRO A 76 -5.13 -13.22 5.84
N GLU A 77 -4.88 -12.09 5.20
CA GLU A 77 -5.93 -11.08 5.01
C GLU A 77 -7.13 -11.82 4.44
N PRO A 78 -8.37 -11.54 4.90
CA PRO A 78 -9.54 -12.18 4.34
C PRO A 78 -9.63 -11.76 2.87
N ALA A 79 -9.02 -12.57 2.00
CA ALA A 79 -9.11 -12.43 0.57
C ALA A 79 -10.58 -12.67 0.22
N LEU A 80 -11.26 -11.62 -0.19
CA LEU A 80 -12.61 -11.75 -0.76
C LEU A 80 -12.50 -12.71 -1.93
N ALA A 81 -13.21 -13.84 -1.89
CA ALA A 81 -13.17 -14.81 -2.98
C ALA A 81 -13.90 -14.25 -4.21
N TYR A 82 -13.63 -14.81 -5.40
CA TYR A 82 -14.29 -14.36 -6.63
C TYR A 82 -15.82 -14.48 -6.56
N ASP A 83 -16.35 -15.55 -5.96
CA ASP A 83 -17.79 -15.71 -5.78
C ASP A 83 -18.39 -14.67 -4.82
N ASP A 84 -17.70 -14.37 -3.72
CA ASP A 84 -18.14 -13.31 -2.79
C ASP A 84 -18.15 -11.94 -3.49
N TRP A 85 -17.18 -11.68 -4.37
CA TRP A 85 -17.17 -10.48 -5.20
C TRP A 85 -18.37 -10.43 -6.16
N ARG A 86 -18.71 -11.54 -6.82
CA ARG A 86 -19.88 -11.61 -7.71
C ARG A 86 -21.17 -11.30 -6.95
N ASP A 87 -21.32 -11.86 -5.75
CA ASP A 87 -22.49 -11.62 -4.90
C ASP A 87 -22.57 -10.18 -4.40
N ALA A 88 -21.42 -9.63 -4.00
CA ALA A 88 -21.33 -8.28 -3.45
C ALA A 88 -21.58 -7.20 -4.51
N TYR A 89 -20.95 -7.33 -5.69
CA TYR A 89 -20.85 -6.26 -6.69
C TYR A 89 -21.71 -6.47 -7.93
N ARG A 90 -22.10 -7.71 -8.23
CA ARG A 90 -23.00 -8.09 -9.34
C ARG A 90 -22.46 -7.59 -10.69
N PRO A 91 -21.48 -8.29 -11.28
CA PRO A 91 -20.97 -7.94 -12.61
C PRO A 91 -22.07 -8.00 -13.67
N VAL A 92 -22.06 -7.01 -14.56
CA VAL A 92 -23.00 -6.86 -15.67
C VAL A 92 -22.50 -7.67 -16.87
N SER A 93 -23.43 -8.32 -17.56
CA SER A 93 -23.11 -9.05 -18.80
C SER A 93 -22.69 -8.11 -19.93
N ASN A 94 -21.61 -8.49 -20.61
CA ASN A 94 -21.14 -7.85 -21.81
C ASN A 94 -22.06 -8.18 -23.00
N MET A 95 -22.99 -7.28 -23.28
CA MET A 95 -23.95 -7.42 -24.39
C MET A 95 -23.34 -7.13 -25.77
N LEU A 96 -22.10 -6.64 -25.84
CA LEU A 96 -21.41 -6.31 -27.09
C LEU A 96 -20.74 -7.54 -27.73
N ARG A 97 -20.44 -8.56 -26.92
CA ARG A 97 -19.78 -9.79 -27.35
C ARG A 97 -20.43 -11.01 -26.67
N ALA A 98 -21.08 -11.85 -27.48
CA ALA A 98 -21.81 -13.01 -26.99
C ALA A 98 -20.91 -14.14 -26.44
N ASP A 99 -19.65 -14.21 -26.87
CA ASP A 99 -18.64 -15.19 -26.45
C ASP A 99 -17.56 -14.57 -25.57
N ALA A 100 -17.90 -13.52 -24.82
CA ALA A 100 -16.98 -12.88 -23.89
C ALA A 100 -16.51 -13.87 -22.80
N PRO A 101 -15.21 -13.83 -22.41
CA PRO A 101 -14.70 -14.60 -21.29
C PRO A 101 -15.45 -14.32 -19.98
N PHE A 102 -15.22 -15.19 -19.00
CA PHE A 102 -15.87 -15.13 -17.67
C PHE A 102 -17.39 -15.15 -17.78
N ASP A 103 -17.96 -16.18 -18.42
CA ASP A 103 -19.42 -16.32 -18.60
C ASP A 103 -20.09 -15.11 -19.27
N GLY A 104 -19.39 -14.45 -20.18
CA GLY A 104 -19.92 -13.28 -20.87
C GLY A 104 -19.87 -11.98 -20.06
N LEU A 105 -19.02 -11.90 -19.03
CA LEU A 105 -18.92 -10.73 -18.13
C LEU A 105 -17.75 -9.79 -18.48
N MET A 106 -16.72 -10.28 -19.17
CA MET A 106 -15.49 -9.51 -19.40
C MET A 106 -15.57 -8.60 -20.63
N PHE A 107 -15.18 -7.34 -20.45
CA PHE A 107 -15.02 -6.32 -21.48
C PHE A 107 -13.57 -6.22 -21.95
N GLU A 108 -13.37 -6.07 -23.26
CA GLU A 108 -12.08 -5.91 -23.90
C GLU A 108 -11.39 -4.58 -23.59
N THR A 109 -10.10 -4.54 -23.85
CA THR A 109 -9.22 -3.42 -23.53
C THR A 109 -9.13 -2.36 -24.63
N PHE A 110 -9.95 -2.49 -25.68
CA PHE A 110 -9.98 -1.64 -26.87
C PHE A 110 -11.38 -1.61 -27.51
N GLY A 111 -11.56 -0.67 -28.43
CA GLY A 111 -12.76 -0.58 -29.26
C GLY A 111 -14.05 -0.26 -28.47
N PRO A 112 -15.22 -0.66 -28.99
CA PRO A 112 -16.51 -0.31 -28.39
C PRO A 112 -16.70 -0.80 -26.94
N GLU A 113 -16.03 -1.88 -26.56
CA GLU A 113 -16.08 -2.41 -25.19
C GLU A 113 -15.33 -1.50 -24.22
N LEU A 114 -14.16 -0.97 -24.61
CA LEU A 114 -13.44 0.02 -23.82
C LEU A 114 -14.22 1.34 -23.72
N ASP A 115 -14.92 1.74 -24.78
CA ASP A 115 -15.80 2.92 -24.74
C ASP A 115 -16.92 2.75 -23.71
N ALA A 116 -17.50 1.54 -23.61
CA ALA A 116 -18.51 1.22 -22.60
C ALA A 116 -17.93 1.25 -21.17
N VAL A 117 -16.72 0.70 -20.97
CA VAL A 117 -16.00 0.75 -19.68
C VAL A 117 -15.68 2.20 -19.29
N THR A 118 -15.22 3.02 -20.24
CA THR A 118 -14.89 4.43 -20.00
C THR A 118 -16.13 5.27 -19.68
N ALA A 119 -17.30 4.89 -20.19
CA ALA A 119 -18.57 5.55 -19.90
C ALA A 119 -19.20 5.11 -18.57
N ALA A 120 -18.74 4.02 -17.97
CA ALA A 120 -19.23 3.54 -16.68
C ALA A 120 -18.72 4.40 -15.52
N ASP A 121 -19.37 4.29 -14.36
CA ASP A 121 -18.84 4.87 -13.12
C ASP A 121 -17.49 4.21 -12.78
N PRO A 122 -16.39 4.96 -12.59
CA PRO A 122 -15.09 4.39 -12.22
C PRO A 122 -15.13 3.53 -10.96
N ALA A 123 -16.02 3.84 -10.01
CA ALA A 123 -16.23 3.04 -8.81
C ALA A 123 -16.96 1.71 -9.09
N CYS A 124 -17.51 1.53 -10.28
CA CYS A 124 -18.12 0.28 -10.73
C CYS A 124 -17.20 -0.51 -11.68
N VAL A 125 -16.02 0.00 -12.01
CA VAL A 125 -15.06 -0.67 -12.90
C VAL A 125 -14.06 -1.48 -12.07
N TRP A 126 -13.78 -2.69 -12.55
CA TRP A 126 -12.74 -3.57 -12.04
C TRP A 126 -11.85 -4.02 -13.20
N THR A 127 -10.55 -4.16 -12.95
CA THR A 127 -9.59 -4.59 -13.96
C THR A 127 -9.06 -5.97 -13.63
N ILE A 128 -9.08 -6.88 -14.59
CA ILE A 128 -8.40 -8.17 -14.45
C ILE A 128 -6.99 -8.07 -15.03
N VAL A 129 -6.02 -8.55 -14.27
CA VAL A 129 -4.59 -8.53 -14.59
C VAL A 129 -4.01 -9.93 -14.48
N ASP A 130 -2.94 -10.15 -15.24
CA ASP A 130 -2.10 -11.35 -15.12
C ASP A 130 -1.01 -11.09 -14.08
N GLY A 131 -0.92 -11.95 -13.07
CA GLY A 131 0.04 -11.87 -11.97
C GLY A 131 1.27 -12.74 -12.21
N GLU A 132 2.08 -12.89 -11.18
CA GLU A 132 3.17 -13.86 -11.20
C GLU A 132 2.62 -15.30 -11.18
N ASP A 133 3.37 -16.25 -11.75
CA ASP A 133 3.04 -17.68 -11.79
C ASP A 133 1.65 -18.01 -12.39
N GLU A 134 1.25 -17.31 -13.45
CA GLU A 134 -0.04 -17.51 -14.15
C GLU A 134 -1.27 -17.28 -13.25
N SER A 135 -1.12 -16.51 -12.16
CA SER A 135 -2.22 -16.16 -11.27
C SER A 135 -3.04 -15.00 -11.83
N LEU A 136 -4.37 -15.08 -11.75
CA LEU A 136 -5.26 -14.00 -12.17
C LEU A 136 -5.70 -13.16 -10.97
N TRP A 137 -5.70 -11.84 -11.15
CA TRP A 137 -6.10 -10.91 -10.10
C TRP A 137 -7.13 -9.93 -10.61
N LEU A 138 -8.12 -9.63 -9.77
CA LEU A 138 -9.11 -8.60 -10.00
C LEU A 138 -8.84 -7.42 -9.08
N LEU A 139 -8.56 -6.27 -9.69
CA LEU A 139 -8.23 -5.02 -9.00
C LEU A 139 -9.40 -4.05 -9.11
N SER A 140 -9.78 -3.41 -8.01
CA SER A 140 -10.76 -2.33 -8.04
C SER A 140 -10.24 -1.13 -8.85
N GLY A 141 -11.09 -0.56 -9.69
CA GLY A 141 -10.77 0.60 -10.52
C GLY A 141 -10.30 0.24 -11.94
N CYS A 142 -10.05 1.28 -12.73
CA CYS A 142 -9.62 1.19 -14.12
C CYS A 142 -8.09 1.30 -14.20
N HIS A 143 -7.42 0.17 -14.44
CA HIS A 143 -5.96 0.10 -14.59
C HIS A 143 -5.59 -0.02 -16.07
N PHE A 144 -4.46 0.55 -16.46
CA PHE A 144 -4.00 0.59 -17.86
C PHE A 144 -2.78 -0.30 -18.13
N VAL A 145 -2.08 -0.77 -17.09
CA VAL A 145 -0.88 -1.58 -17.21
C VAL A 145 -1.20 -3.03 -16.89
N ASN A 146 -0.62 -3.96 -17.65
CA ASN A 146 -0.72 -5.40 -17.43
C ASN A 146 -2.15 -5.95 -17.30
N ARG A 147 -3.09 -5.36 -18.03
CA ARG A 147 -4.52 -5.69 -17.99
C ARG A 147 -4.90 -6.69 -19.08
N LEU A 148 -5.74 -7.65 -18.71
CA LEU A 148 -6.36 -8.60 -19.63
C LEU A 148 -7.75 -8.13 -20.09
N GLY A 149 -8.45 -7.36 -19.25
CA GLY A 149 -9.82 -6.91 -19.52
C GLY A 149 -10.41 -6.17 -18.33
N TYR A 150 -11.71 -5.85 -18.43
CA TYR A 150 -12.46 -5.12 -17.42
C TYR A 150 -13.78 -5.81 -17.08
N PHE A 151 -14.30 -5.49 -15.90
CA PHE A 151 -15.67 -5.78 -15.50
C PHE A 151 -16.38 -4.49 -15.10
N ILE A 152 -17.67 -4.42 -15.41
CA ILE A 152 -18.57 -3.37 -14.95
C ILE A 152 -19.53 -4.00 -13.94
N THR A 153 -19.72 -3.36 -12.79
CA THR A 153 -20.54 -3.87 -11.67
C THR A 153 -21.75 -2.98 -11.41
N GLU A 154 -22.84 -3.56 -10.89
CA GLU A 154 -24.03 -2.78 -10.52
C GLU A 154 -23.79 -1.90 -9.28
N ARG A 155 -22.87 -2.32 -8.40
CA ARG A 155 -22.60 -1.66 -7.12
C ARG A 155 -21.18 -1.15 -7.09
N PRO A 156 -20.96 0.08 -6.59
CA PRO A 156 -19.62 0.64 -6.53
C PRO A 156 -18.79 0.02 -5.39
N TRP A 157 -17.47 -0.10 -5.59
CA TRP A 157 -16.53 -0.22 -4.48
C TRP A 157 -16.38 1.12 -3.76
N ASN A 158 -15.94 1.09 -2.50
CA ASN A 158 -16.02 2.23 -1.60
C ASN A 158 -15.03 3.37 -1.90
N GLY A 159 -14.19 3.26 -2.94
CA GLY A 159 -13.30 4.33 -3.41
C GLY A 159 -12.08 4.62 -2.52
N ILE A 160 -12.05 4.10 -1.30
CA ILE A 160 -11.09 4.49 -0.25
C ILE A 160 -9.95 3.46 -0.15
N GLU A 161 -10.25 2.19 -0.36
CA GLU A 161 -9.29 1.10 -0.31
C GLU A 161 -9.26 0.42 -1.68
N GLN A 162 -8.05 0.22 -2.22
CA GLN A 162 -7.87 -0.59 -3.41
C GLN A 162 -8.04 -2.06 -3.01
N LEU A 163 -9.04 -2.71 -3.61
CA LEU A 163 -9.34 -4.11 -3.37
C LEU A 163 -8.65 -4.97 -4.43
N GLU A 164 -8.01 -6.04 -3.98
CA GLU A 164 -7.33 -7.01 -4.82
C GLU A 164 -7.83 -8.41 -4.49
N ILE A 165 -8.32 -9.11 -5.50
CA ILE A 165 -8.93 -10.44 -5.35
C ILE A 165 -8.17 -11.40 -6.25
N ARG A 166 -7.57 -12.42 -5.65
CA ARG A 166 -6.96 -13.52 -6.42
C ARG A 166 -8.06 -14.47 -6.90
N LEU A 167 -8.01 -14.82 -8.18
CA LEU A 167 -8.85 -15.86 -8.77
C LEU A 167 -8.11 -17.20 -8.65
N ASP A 168 -8.77 -18.20 -8.08
CA ASP A 168 -8.27 -19.56 -7.86
C ASP A 168 -8.84 -20.59 -8.84
#